data_AF-A0A660MMK4-F1
#
_entry.id   AF-A0A660MMK4-F1
#
_cell.length_a   1.000
_cell.length_b   1.000
_cell.length_c   1.000
_cell.angle_alpha   90.00
_cell.angle_beta   90.00
_cell.angle_gamma   90.00
#
_symmetry.space_group_name_H-M   'P 1'
#
loop_
_entity.id
_entity.type
_entity.pdbx_description
1 polymer ?
#
loop_
_entity_poly.entity_id
_entity_poly.type
_entity_poly.pdbx_seq_one_letter_code
_entity_poly.pdbx_strand_id
1 'polypeptide(L)' 'MEVITITANPAIDMTVHVDGWQRDAVNRAQAVDITVGGKGLTVAINLA' A
#
# COMPACT_ATOMS: atom_id res chain seq x y z
N MET A 1 -5.68 -28.10 -0.24
CA MET A 1 -6.15 -27.36 -1.43
C MET A 1 -5.12 -26.30 -1.72
N GLU A 2 -4.63 -26.22 -2.96
CA GLU A 2 -3.66 -25.20 -3.37
C GLU A 2 -4.42 -24.01 -3.98
N VAL A 3 -4.07 -22.79 -3.59
CA VAL A 3 -4.69 -21.56 -4.10
C VAL A 3 -3.60 -20.69 -4.72
N ILE A 4 -3.79 -20.32 -5.99
CA ILE A 4 -2.85 -19.49 -6.74
C ILE A 4 -3.49 -18.12 -7.00
N THR A 5 -2.81 -17.05 -6.61
CA THR A 5 -3.21 -15.66 -6.88
C THR A 5 -2.35 -15.06 -7.98
N ILE A 6 -2.96 -14.32 -8.91
CA ILE A 6 -2.24 -13.58 -9.96
C ILE A 6 -2.53 -12.08 -9.81
N THR A 7 -1.49 -11.27 -9.83
CA THR A 7 -1.60 -9.80 -9.84
C THR A 7 -0.93 -9.25 -11.08
N ALA A 8 -1.70 -9.03 -12.14
CA ALA A 8 -1.17 -8.50 -13.41
C ALA A 8 -0.72 -7.03 -13.32
N ASN A 9 -1.21 -6.30 -12.31
CA ASN A 9 -0.84 -4.92 -12.03
C ASN A 9 -0.39 -4.78 -10.56
N PRO A 10 0.84 -5.23 -10.23
CA PRO A 10 1.38 -5.10 -8.88
C PRO A 10 1.79 -3.65 -8.60
N ALA A 11 1.92 -3.32 -7.32
CA ALA A 11 2.38 -2.01 -6.88
C ALA A 11 3.30 -2.12 -5.65
N ILE A 12 4.03 -1.04 -5.39
CA ILE A 12 4.54 -0.74 -4.06
C ILE A 12 3.58 0.31 -3.51
N ASP A 13 2.76 -0.08 -2.54
CA ASP A 13 1.82 0.83 -1.91
C ASP A 13 2.58 1.66 -0.88
N MET A 14 2.47 2.99 -1.01
CA MET A 14 3.07 3.96 -0.09
C MET A 14 1.95 4.70 0.62
N THR A 15 1.87 4.53 1.95
CA THR A 15 0.94 5.28 2.80
C THR A 15 1.73 6.34 3.55
N VAL A 16 1.41 7.61 3.34
CA VAL A 16 2.07 8.74 3.99
C VAL A 16 1.19 9.27 5.10
N HIS A 17 1.69 9.26 6.33
CA HIS A 17 1.00 9.82 7.48
C HIS A 17 1.39 11.30 7.62
N VAL A 18 0.40 12.18 7.49
CA VAL A 18 0.56 13.64 7.56
C VAL A 18 -0.48 14.24 8.49
N ASP A 19 -0.04 14.77 9.63
CA ASP A 19 -0.87 15.55 10.53
C ASP A 19 -1.14 16.94 9.95
N GLY A 20 -2.39 17.39 10.03
CA GLY A 20 -2.77 18.77 9.67
C GLY A 20 -2.50 19.13 8.21
N TRP A 21 -2.76 18.20 7.28
CA TRP A 21 -2.51 18.37 5.84
C TRP A 21 -3.00 19.72 5.30
N GLN A 22 -2.10 20.46 4.62
CA GLN A 22 -2.37 21.77 4.04
C GLN A 22 -2.22 21.76 2.52
N ARG A 23 -3.22 22.33 1.82
CA ARG A 23 -3.15 22.56 0.38
C ARG A 23 -2.18 23.71 0.07
N ASP A 24 -1.53 23.65 -1.09
CA ASP A 24 -0.62 24.68 -1.62
C ASP A 24 0.61 24.98 -0.72
N ALA A 25 0.96 24.04 0.15
CA ALA A 25 2.11 24.11 1.04
C ALA A 25 2.90 22.78 1.04
N VAL A 26 4.16 22.83 1.47
CA VAL A 26 4.96 21.63 1.70
C VAL A 26 4.47 20.95 2.98
N ASN A 27 4.03 19.70 2.85
CA ASN A 27 3.68 18.85 3.97
C ASN A 27 4.84 17.91 4.29
N ARG A 28 5.29 17.87 5.55
CA ARG A 28 6.32 16.92 6.01
C ARG A 28 5.63 15.73 6.67
N ALA A 29 5.96 14.52 6.21
CA ALA A 29 5.42 13.28 6.75
C ALA A 29 5.98 13.00 8.16
N GLN A 30 5.14 12.50 9.05
CA GLN A 30 5.57 11.98 10.35
C GLN A 30 6.05 10.52 10.21
N ALA A 31 5.42 9.77 9.31
CA ALA A 31 5.78 8.39 8.99
C ALA A 31 5.41 8.05 7.55
N VAL A 32 6.05 7.00 7.03
CA VAL A 32 5.75 6.41 5.73
C VAL A 32 5.75 4.90 5.89
N ASP A 33 4.63 4.27 5.53
CA ASP A 33 4.56 2.82 5.37
C ASP A 33 4.76 2.46 3.91
N ILE A 34 5.62 1.47 3.66
CA ILE A 34 5.88 0.92 2.33
C ILE A 34 5.52 -0.56 2.38
N THR A 35 4.53 -0.97 1.59
CA THR A 35 4.03 -2.34 1.56
C THR A 35 3.94 -2.87 0.14
N VAL A 36 3.94 -4.19 -0.01
CA VAL A 36 3.60 -4.80 -1.30
C VAL A 36 2.12 -4.58 -1.59
N GLY A 37 1.83 -4.09 -2.79
CA GLY A 37 0.51 -3.63 -3.19
C GLY A 37 -0.03 -4.35 -4.41
N GLY A 38 -1.35 -4.36 -4.55
CA GLY A 38 -2.04 -4.99 -5.66
C GLY A 38 -3.02 -6.06 -5.20
N LYS A 39 -4.19 -6.09 -5.84
CA LYS A 39 -5.36 -6.83 -5.32
C LYS A 39 -5.09 -8.32 -5.09
N GLY A 40 -4.41 -8.99 -6.03
CA GLY A 40 -4.07 -10.41 -5.87
C GLY A 40 -3.03 -10.66 -4.77
N LEU A 41 -2.13 -9.70 -4.52
CA LEU A 41 -1.18 -9.78 -3.41
C LEU A 41 -1.89 -9.58 -2.06
N THR A 42 -2.83 -8.65 -1.96
CA THR A 42 -3.69 -8.51 -0.77
C THR A 42 -4.46 -9.80 -0.50
N VAL A 43 -5.01 -10.45 -1.53
CA VAL A 43 -5.68 -11.75 -1.38
C VAL A 43 -4.68 -12.79 -0.86
N ALA A 44 -3.49 -12.91 -1.46
CA ALA A 44 -2.47 -13.87 -1.03
C ALA A 44 -2.07 -13.69 0.43
N ILE A 45 -1.85 -12.46 0.88
CA ILE A 45 -1.49 -12.13 2.27
C ILE A 45 -2.57 -12.56 3.26
N ASN A 46 -3.84 -12.38 2.91
CA ASN A 46 -4.96 -12.76 3.79
C ASN A 46 -5.29 -14.27 3.76
N LEU A 47 -4.74 -15.00 2.80
CA LEU A 47 -4.88 -16.46 2.69
C LEU A 47 -3.69 -17.23 3.30
N ALA A 48 -2.59 -16.54 3.63
CA ALA A 48 -1.41 -17.09 4.30
C ALA A 48 -1.64 -17.25 5.81
#